data_AF-A0A2A3D642-F1
#
_entry.id   AF-A0A2A3D642-F1
#
_cell.length_a   1.000
_cell.length_b   1.000
_cell.length_c   1.000
_cell.angle_alpha   90.00
_cell.angle_beta   90.00
_cell.angle_gamma   90.00
#
_symmetry.space_group_name_H-M   'P 1'
#
loop_
_entity.id
_entity.type
_entity.pdbx_description
1 polymer ?
#
loop_
_entity_poly.entity_id
_entity_poly.type
_entity_poly.pdbx_seq_one_letter_code
_entity_poly.pdbx_strand_id
1 'polypeptide(L)' 'MQLRGYLAAVQDAELQDVQAAIQRFIRGEAKVDNAQFCPSSAQLSIEVRERRLMRELLAKRGAQSCVKLVKV' A
#
# COMPACT_ATOMS: atom_id res chain seq x y z
N MET A 1 15.38 -0.41 19.04
CA MET A 1 15.22 -1.47 18.02
C MET A 1 14.03 -1.25 17.07
N GLN A 2 12.91 -0.65 17.49
CA GLN A 2 11.68 -0.57 16.67
C GLN A 2 11.83 0.19 15.34
N LEU A 3 12.57 1.30 15.30
CA LEU A 3 12.73 2.13 14.10
C LEU A 3 13.33 1.36 12.91
N ARG A 4 14.29 0.45 13.16
CA ARG A 4 14.86 -0.39 12.10
C ARG A 4 13.82 -1.31 11.47
N GLY A 5 12.86 -1.80 12.26
CA GLY A 5 11.76 -2.62 11.76
C GLY A 5 10.83 -1.83 10.83
N TYR A 6 10.49 -0.59 11.18
CA TYR A 6 9.70 0.27 10.30
C TYR A 6 10.44 0.64 9.02
N LEU A 7 11.74 0.93 9.10
CA LEU A 7 12.56 1.19 7.91
C LEU A 7 12.56 -0.03 6.97
N ALA A 8 12.85 -1.22 7.50
CA ALA A 8 12.85 -2.46 6.72
C ALA A 8 11.47 -2.78 6.10
N ALA A 9 10.37 -2.38 6.76
CA ALA A 9 9.02 -2.59 6.24
C ALA A 9 8.71 -1.77 4.98
N VAL A 10 9.44 -0.68 4.73
CA VAL A 10 9.13 0.29 3.66
C VAL A 10 10.31 0.58 2.71
N GLN A 11 11.52 0.12 3.01
CA GLN A 11 12.75 0.49 2.29
C GLN A 11 12.71 0.21 0.77
N ASP A 12 11.96 -0.83 0.36
CA ASP A 12 11.86 -1.27 -1.04
C ASP A 12 10.52 -0.86 -1.68
N ALA A 13 9.72 -0.03 -1.00
CA ALA A 13 8.41 0.42 -1.45
C ALA A 13 8.45 1.81 -2.08
N GLU A 14 7.56 2.05 -3.04
CA GLU A 14 7.37 3.40 -3.58
C GLU A 14 6.67 4.31 -2.57
N LEU A 15 7.04 5.59 -2.56
CA LEU A 15 6.50 6.59 -1.61
C LEU A 15 4.97 6.64 -1.59
N GLN A 16 4.33 6.53 -2.76
CA GLN A 16 2.87 6.56 -2.87
C GLN A 16 2.19 5.38 -2.16
N ASP A 17 2.80 4.19 -2.20
CA ASP A 17 2.27 3.00 -1.55
C ASP A 17 2.39 3.14 -0.01
N VAL A 18 3.51 3.72 0.45
CA VAL A 18 3.76 4.03 1.86
C VAL A 18 2.77 5.08 2.40
N GLN A 19 2.58 6.19 1.67
CA GLN A 19 1.64 7.24 2.08
C GLN A 19 0.20 6.71 2.14
N ALA A 20 -0.21 5.95 1.13
CA ALA A 20 -1.55 5.36 1.10
C ALA A 20 -1.78 4.40 2.28
N ALA A 21 -0.77 3.59 2.65
CA ALA A 21 -0.87 2.70 3.80
C ALA A 21 -1.01 3.48 5.12
N ILE A 22 -0.18 4.50 5.34
CA ILE A 22 -0.24 5.35 6.55
C ILE A 22 -1.60 6.03 6.68
N GLN A 23 -2.14 6.58 5.60
CA GLN A 23 -3.45 7.24 5.61
C GLN A 23 -4.58 6.29 6.00
N ARG A 24 -4.51 5.02 5.57
CA ARG A 24 -5.51 4.01 5.96
C ARG A 24 -5.45 3.68 7.45
N PHE A 25 -4.26 3.63 8.05
CA PHE A 25 -4.14 3.50 9.51
C PHE A 25 -4.73 4.72 10.23
N ILE A 26 -4.41 5.94 9.79
CA ILE A 26 -4.94 7.18 10.39
C ILE A 26 -6.47 7.21 10.35
N ARG A 27 -7.07 6.71 9.26
CA ARG A 27 -8.53 6.69 9.08
C ARG A 27 -9.23 5.47 9.68
N GLY A 28 -8.49 4.51 10.23
CA GLY A 28 -9.05 3.25 10.72
C GLY A 28 -9.60 2.34 9.61
N GLU A 29 -9.13 2.51 8.37
CA GLU A 29 -9.53 1.70 7.20
C GLU A 29 -8.66 0.45 7.00
N ALA A 30 -7.48 0.43 7.63
CA ALA A 30 -6.58 -0.72 7.60
C ALA A 30 -7.17 -1.87 8.42
N LYS A 31 -7.11 -3.10 7.91
CA LYS A 31 -7.61 -4.28 8.63
C LYS A 31 -6.61 -4.67 9.70
N VAL A 32 -6.84 -4.18 10.91
CA VAL A 32 -6.04 -4.54 12.09
C VAL A 32 -6.92 -5.21 13.12
N ASP A 33 -6.57 -6.46 13.48
CA ASP A 33 -7.30 -7.25 14.49
C ASP A 33 -7.21 -6.64 15.90
N ASN A 34 -6.23 -5.75 16.11
CA ASN A 34 -6.01 -5.05 17.37
C ASN A 34 -6.12 -3.54 17.11
N ALA A 35 -6.97 -2.84 17.86
CA ALA A 35 -7.21 -1.40 17.79
C ALA A 35 -6.01 -0.54 18.28
N GLN A 36 -4.79 -0.91 17.91
CA GLN A 36 -3.57 -0.19 18.25
C GLN A 36 -3.52 1.15 17.52
N PHE A 37 -3.22 2.21 18.27
CA PHE A 37 -3.11 3.58 17.75
C PHE A 37 -1.98 3.73 16.72
N CYS A 38 -0.90 2.97 16.85
CA CYS A 38 0.19 2.89 15.88
C CYS A 38 0.33 1.45 15.37
N PRO A 39 0.38 1.22 14.05
CA PRO A 39 0.56 -0.11 13.48
C PRO A 39 1.96 -0.64 13.80
N SER A 40 2.09 -1.92 14.12
CA SER A 40 3.40 -2.60 14.14
C SER A 40 4.07 -2.55 12.77
N SER A 41 5.40 -2.75 12.73
CA SER A 41 6.14 -2.80 11.46
C SER A 41 5.66 -3.92 10.53
N ALA A 42 5.16 -5.03 11.07
CA ALA A 42 4.55 -6.11 10.30
C ALA A 42 3.24 -5.66 9.63
N GLN A 43 2.35 -5.01 10.39
CA GLN A 43 1.09 -4.46 9.85
C GLN A 43 1.38 -3.42 8.76
N LEU A 44 2.36 -2.54 8.98
CA LEU A 44 2.78 -1.57 7.96
C LEU A 44 3.28 -2.27 6.69
N SER A 45 4.15 -3.28 6.82
CA SER A 45 4.68 -4.01 5.66
C SER A 45 3.58 -4.69 4.83
N ILE A 46 2.58 -5.27 5.49
CA ILE A 46 1.42 -5.90 4.85
C ILE A 46 0.61 -4.85 4.07
N GLU A 47 0.22 -3.76 4.73
CA GLU A 47 -0.63 -2.74 4.11
C GLU A 47 0.07 -2.09 2.90
N VAL A 48 1.37 -1.79 3.01
CA VAL A 48 2.19 -1.25 1.90
C VAL A 48 2.22 -2.23 0.72
N ARG A 49 2.39 -3.52 0.97
CA ARG A 49 2.36 -4.55 -0.06
C ARG A 49 1.01 -4.61 -0.77
N GLU A 50 -0.09 -4.50 -0.02
CA GLU A 50 -1.43 -4.44 -0.62
C GLU A 50 -1.63 -3.18 -1.48
N ARG A 51 -1.13 -2.02 -1.03
CA ARG A 51 -1.25 -0.77 -1.81
C ARG A 51 -0.51 -0.86 -3.13
N ARG A 52 0.72 -1.40 -3.10
CA ARG A 52 1.49 -1.70 -4.29
C ARG A 52 0.73 -2.63 -5.24
N LEU A 53 0.20 -3.74 -4.73
CA LEU A 53 -0.56 -4.69 -5.54
C LEU A 53 -1.77 -4.03 -6.20
N MET A 54 -2.55 -3.26 -5.43
CA MET A 54 -3.73 -2.56 -5.95
C MET A 54 -3.36 -1.55 -7.04
N ARG A 55 -2.29 -0.78 -6.85
CA ARG A 55 -1.78 0.15 -7.86
C ARG A 55 -1.36 -0.58 -9.14
N GLU A 56 -0.59 -1.65 -9.01
CA GLU A 56 -0.15 -2.46 -10.17
C GLU A 56 -1.35 -3.05 -10.93
N LEU A 57 -2.39 -3.50 -10.23
CA LEU A 57 -3.64 -3.99 -10.85
C LEU A 57 -4.40 -2.88 -11.58
N LEU A 58 -4.52 -1.69 -10.96
CA LEU A 58 -5.17 -0.53 -11.59
C LEU A 58 -4.41 -0.04 -12.82
N ALA A 59 -3.07 -0.01 -12.77
CA ALA A 59 -2.23 0.33 -13.91
C ALA A 59 -2.43 -0.66 -15.08
N LYS A 60 -2.47 -1.97 -14.79
CA LYS A 60 -2.78 -3.00 -15.79
C LYS A 60 -4.17 -2.82 -16.40
N ARG A 61 -5.18 -2.50 -15.59
CA ARG A 61 -6.55 -2.22 -16.08
C ARG A 61 -6.60 -0.96 -16.94
N GLY A 62 -5.92 0.12 -16.54
CA GLY A 62 -5.81 1.36 -17.31
C GLY A 62 -5.16 1.15 -18.67
N ALA A 63 -4.09 0.35 -18.73
CA ALA A 63 -3.45 -0.05 -19.97
C ALA A 63 -4.39 -0.85 -20.88
N GLN A 64 -5.17 -1.78 -20.32
CA GLN A 64 -6.18 -2.54 -21.08
C GLN A 64 -7.32 -1.66 -21.63
N SER A 65 -7.75 -0.61 -20.91
CA SER A 65 -8.75 0.33 -21.43
C SER A 65 -8.20 1.23 -22.55
N CYS A 66 -6.92 1.61 -22.50
CA CYS A 66 -6.28 2.41 -23.54
C CYS A 66 -6.13 1.63 -24.86
N VAL A 67 -5.75 0.34 -24.81
CA VAL A 67 -5.60 -0.50 -26.01
C VAL A 67 -6.92 -0.73 -26.75
N LYS A 68 -8.06 -0.76 -26.04
CA LYS A 68 -9.38 -0.91 -26.68
C LYS A 68 -9.85 0.35 -27.43
N LEU A 69 -9.36 1.53 -27.07
CA LEU A 69 -9.74 2.80 -27.71
C LEU A 69 -8.94 3.10 -28.99
N VAL A 70 -7.80 2.43 -29.22
CA VAL A 70 -6.95 2.62 -30.41
C VAL A 70 -7.37 1.69 -31.58
N LYS A 71 -8.29 0.75 -31.33
CA LYS A 71 -8.95 -0.05 -32.39
C LYS A 71 -10.33 0.55 -32.70
N VAL A 72 -10.35 1.73 -33.32
CA VAL A 72 -11.54 2.25 -34.02
C VAL A 72 -11.06 2.90 -35.32
#